data_AF-A0A0Q8J2C3-F1
#
_entry.id   AF-A0A0Q8J2C3-F1
#
_cell.length_a   1.000
_cell.length_b   1.000
_cell.length_c   1.000
_cell.angle_alpha   90.00
_cell.angle_beta   90.00
_cell.angle_gamma   90.00
#
_symmetry.space_group_name_H-M   'P 1'
#
loop_
_entity.id
_entity.type
_entity.pdbx_description
1 polymer ?
#
loop_
_entity_poly.entity_id
_entity_poly.type
_entity_poly.pdbx_seq_one_letter_code
_entity_poly.pdbx_strand_id
1 'polypeptide(L)'
;MLIDVRILNNARNDIALPLDYLRKRGPVIKLTDRKTGSESFTRPNLVDPALQEKLTTLRPSESVILEWVIAESELRQFDEHHVDITAEISIQSGAKSDGREIQVKGSGSLTIVSAEPKR
;
A
#
# COMPACT_ATOMS: atom_id res chain seq x y z
N MET A 1 2.41 -4.50 12.50
CA MET A 1 1.28 -5.23 11.88
C MET A 1 1.66 -5.59 10.46
N LEU A 2 1.48 -6.84 10.04
CA LEU A 2 1.67 -7.27 8.65
C LEU A 2 0.36 -7.10 7.88
N ILE A 3 0.43 -6.60 6.64
CA ILE A 3 -0.69 -6.45 5.73
C ILE A 3 -0.33 -6.99 4.34
N ASP A 4 -1.34 -7.54 3.66
CA ASP A 4 -1.23 -7.98 2.27
C ASP A 4 -1.99 -7.00 1.38
N VAL A 5 -1.30 -6.39 0.43
CA VAL A 5 -1.89 -5.51 -0.57
C VAL A 5 -1.96 -6.26 -1.89
N ARG A 6 -3.17 -6.64 -2.29
CA ARG A 6 -3.41 -7.33 -3.56
C ARG A 6 -3.60 -6.32 -4.69
N ILE A 7 -2.73 -6.37 -5.69
CA ILE A 7 -2.93 -5.68 -6.97
C ILE A 7 -3.53 -6.69 -7.95
N LEU A 8 -4.73 -6.39 -8.46
CA LEU A 8 -5.44 -7.21 -9.42
C LEU A 8 -5.56 -6.44 -10.74
N ASN A 9 -5.17 -7.05 -11.85
CA ASN A 9 -5.54 -6.53 -13.16
C ASN A 9 -7.02 -6.88 -13.43
N ASN A 10 -7.91 -5.91 -13.24
CA ASN A 10 -9.34 -6.04 -13.53
C ASN A 10 -9.71 -5.60 -14.96
N ALA A 11 -8.73 -5.20 -15.76
CA ALA A 11 -8.94 -4.82 -17.16
C ALA A 11 -9.02 -6.07 -18.05
N ARG A 12 -9.46 -5.87 -19.29
CA ARG A 12 -9.57 -6.94 -20.30
C ARG A 12 -8.27 -7.15 -21.09
N ASN A 13 -7.29 -6.29 -20.89
CA ASN A 13 -6.02 -6.27 -21.58
C ASN A 13 -4.86 -6.38 -20.59
N ASP A 14 -3.68 -6.70 -21.13
CA ASP A 14 -2.45 -6.80 -20.35
C ASP A 14 -2.03 -5.41 -19.81
N ILE A 15 -1.55 -5.40 -18.56
CA ILE A 15 -0.99 -4.21 -17.93
C ILE A 15 0.43 -4.52 -17.46
N ALA A 16 1.40 -3.75 -17.95
CA ALA A 16 2.79 -3.84 -17.55
C ALA A 16 3.10 -2.81 -16.45
N LEU A 17 3.51 -3.29 -15.28
CA LEU A 17 3.75 -2.50 -14.06
C LEU A 17 5.16 -2.73 -13.53
N PRO A 18 5.81 -1.72 -12.91
CA PRO A 18 7.11 -1.90 -12.27
C PRO A 18 6.96 -2.60 -10.92
N LEU A 19 6.59 -3.88 -10.94
CA LEU A 19 6.22 -4.64 -9.72
C LEU A 19 7.36 -4.70 -8.70
N ASP A 20 8.61 -4.82 -9.14
CA ASP A 20 9.77 -4.84 -8.24
C ASP A 20 10.01 -3.49 -7.56
N TYR A 21 9.76 -2.39 -8.27
CA TYR A 21 9.78 -1.05 -7.68
C TYR A 21 8.70 -0.93 -6.61
N LEU A 22 7.46 -1.33 -6.92
CA LEU A 22 6.32 -1.26 -6.00
C LEU A 22 6.53 -2.13 -4.75
N ARG A 23 7.04 -3.35 -4.91
CA ARG A 23 7.39 -4.25 -3.80
C ARG A 23 8.40 -3.62 -2.84
N LYS A 24 9.44 -2.97 -3.37
CA LYS A 24 10.50 -2.37 -2.53
C LYS A 24 10.08 -1.04 -1.93
N ARG A 25 9.36 -0.20 -2.69
CA ARG A 25 8.98 1.16 -2.30
C ARG A 25 7.88 1.13 -1.25
N GLY A 26 6.97 0.18 -1.40
CA GLY A 26 5.78 0.03 -0.57
C GLY A 26 4.62 0.92 -1.01
N PRO A 27 3.43 0.66 -0.48
CA PRO A 27 2.29 1.54 -0.63
C PRO A 27 2.51 2.85 0.14
N VAL A 28 1.74 3.88 -0.22
CA VAL A 28 1.55 5.05 0.63
C VAL A 28 0.44 4.72 1.62
N ILE A 29 0.76 4.78 2.91
CA ILE A 29 -0.21 4.53 3.98
C ILE A 29 -0.41 5.83 4.76
N LYS A 30 -1.66 6.29 4.79
CA LYS A 30 -2.12 7.37 5.66
C LYS A 30 -2.77 6.75 6.89
N LEU A 31 -2.36 7.18 8.07
CA LEU A 31 -2.89 6.76 9.35
C LEU A 31 -3.69 7.92 9.94
N THR A 32 -4.93 7.67 10.33
CA THR A 32 -5.81 8.64 10.98
C THR A 32 -6.26 8.09 12.32
N ASP A 33 -5.91 8.77 13.41
CA ASP A 33 -6.46 8.48 14.74
C ASP A 33 -7.95 8.82 14.76
N ARG A 34 -8.78 7.82 15.06
CA ARG A 34 -10.25 7.96 15.03
C ARG A 34 -10.79 8.77 16.20
N LYS A 35 -10.02 8.93 17.27
CA LYS A 35 -10.42 9.71 18.45
C LYS A 35 -10.16 11.20 18.27
N THR A 36 -8.97 11.55 17.76
CA THR A 36 -8.56 12.96 17.62
C THR A 36 -8.69 13.51 16.21
N GLY A 37 -8.76 12.65 15.18
CA GLY A 37 -8.68 13.03 13.78
C GLY A 37 -7.26 13.36 13.30
N SER A 38 -6.24 13.16 14.13
CA SER A 38 -4.85 13.42 13.78
C SER A 38 -4.38 12.49 12.66
N GLU A 39 -3.58 13.00 11.73
CA GLU A 39 -3.12 12.27 10.55
C GLU A 39 -1.60 12.17 10.50
N SER A 40 -1.09 11.04 10.00
CA SER A 40 0.33 10.82 9.72
C SER A 40 0.48 9.93 8.49
N PHE A 41 1.62 10.02 7.81
CA PHE A 41 1.95 9.15 6.68
C PHE A 41 3.13 8.26 7.03
N THR A 42 3.02 6.96 6.70
CA THR A 42 4.16 6.04 6.80
C THR A 42 5.24 6.47 5.83
N ARG A 43 6.51 6.37 6.23
CA ARG A 43 7.62 6.75 5.35
C ARG A 43 7.88 5.65 4.32
N PRO A 44 7.73 5.93 3.02
CA PRO A 44 8.04 4.94 1.99
C PRO A 44 9.55 4.76 1.82
N ASN A 45 9.99 3.57 1.40
CA ASN A 45 11.42 3.21 1.31
C ASN A 45 12.15 3.93 0.17
N LEU A 46 13.41 4.32 0.37
CA LEU A 46 14.25 4.79 -0.74
C LEU A 46 14.58 3.60 -1.67
N VAL A 47 14.23 3.72 -2.94
CA VAL A 47 14.38 2.65 -3.94
C VAL A 47 15.09 3.21 -5.16
N ASP A 48 15.90 2.36 -5.80
CA ASP A 48 16.54 2.65 -7.08
C ASP A 48 15.49 3.05 -8.14
N PRO A 49 15.53 4.29 -8.66
CA PRO A 49 14.60 4.76 -9.69
C PRO A 49 14.62 3.91 -10.96
N ALA A 50 15.73 3.24 -11.29
CA ALA A 50 15.84 2.40 -12.48
C ALA A 50 14.87 1.19 -12.45
N LEU A 51 14.36 0.81 -11.28
CA LEU A 51 13.33 -0.22 -11.18
C LEU A 51 11.97 0.21 -11.74
N GLN A 52 11.73 1.52 -11.93
CA GLN A 52 10.50 1.99 -12.58
C GLN A 52 10.43 1.60 -14.05
N GLU A 53 11.57 1.38 -14.70
CA GLU A 53 11.64 0.98 -16.12
C GLU A 53 11.50 -0.54 -16.30
N LYS A 54 11.66 -1.32 -15.23
CA LYS A 54 11.55 -2.79 -15.25
C LYS A 54 10.11 -3.21 -15.08
N LEU A 55 9.40 -3.25 -16.20
CA LEU A 55 7.98 -3.59 -16.24
C LEU A 55 7.76 -5.11 -16.28
N THR A 56 6.82 -5.57 -15.46
CA THR A 56 6.30 -6.94 -15.44
C THR A 56 4.84 -6.91 -15.86
N THR A 57 4.48 -7.76 -16.81
CA THR A 57 3.10 -7.87 -17.30
C THR A 57 2.22 -8.65 -16.34
N LEU A 58 1.08 -8.08 -15.99
CA LEU A 58 -0.07 -8.76 -15.37
C LEU A 58 -1.15 -8.94 -16.43
N ARG A 59 -1.53 -10.18 -16.69
CA ARG A 59 -2.64 -10.53 -17.59
C ARG A 59 -3.99 -10.24 -16.95
N PRO A 60 -5.08 -10.18 -17.72
CA PRO A 60 -6.43 -10.05 -17.17
C PRO A 60 -6.70 -11.07 -16.06
N SER A 61 -7.23 -10.59 -14.94
CA SER A 61 -7.52 -11.37 -13.72
C SER A 61 -6.30 -11.87 -12.94
N GLU A 62 -5.07 -11.65 -13.42
CA GLU A 62 -3.88 -11.94 -12.62
C GLU A 62 -3.72 -10.93 -11.50
N SER A 63 -3.18 -11.41 -10.38
CA SER A 63 -2.89 -10.58 -9.24
C SER A 63 -1.55 -10.88 -8.62
N VAL A 64 -0.96 -9.86 -8.04
CA VAL A 64 0.25 -9.96 -7.22
C VAL A 64 -0.06 -9.46 -5.81
N ILE A 65 0.57 -10.07 -4.82
CA ILE A 65 0.52 -9.63 -3.43
C ILE A 65 1.79 -8.86 -3.11
N LEU A 66 1.62 -7.72 -2.46
CA LEU A 66 2.69 -6.96 -1.81
C LEU A 66 2.51 -7.11 -0.29
N GLU A 67 3.47 -7.74 0.34
CA GLU A 67 3.53 -7.83 1.80
C GLU A 67 4.13 -6.53 2.36
N TRP A 68 3.49 -5.95 3.38
CA TRP A 68 3.98 -4.73 4.00
C TRP A 68 3.81 -4.73 5.51
N VAL A 69 4.70 -4.03 6.20
CA VAL A 69 4.64 -3.88 7.66
C VAL A 69 4.34 -2.43 8.00
N ILE A 70 3.25 -2.21 8.73
CA ILE A 70 3.03 -0.97 9.48
C ILE A 70 3.73 -1.15 10.82
N ALA A 71 4.75 -0.33 11.07
CA ALA A 71 5.56 -0.47 12.28
C ALA A 71 4.74 -0.09 13.52
N GLU A 72 5.01 -0.75 14.64
CA GLU A 72 4.32 -0.45 15.89
C GLU A 72 4.54 1.00 16.35
N SER A 73 5.74 1.55 16.11
CA SER A 73 6.05 2.95 16.37
C SER A 73 5.20 3.92 15.54
N GLU A 74 4.77 3.52 14.33
CA GLU A 74 3.88 4.34 13.50
C GLU A 74 2.42 4.32 14.03
N LEU A 75 2.04 3.30 14.78
CA LEU A 75 0.71 3.22 15.41
C LEU A 75 0.70 3.92 16.77
N ARG A 76 1.72 3.67 17.60
CA ARG A 76 1.81 4.21 18.96
C ARG A 76 2.17 5.70 19.01
N GLN A 77 2.48 6.34 17.87
CA GLN A 77 2.68 7.79 17.81
C GLN A 77 1.41 8.58 18.15
N PHE A 78 0.22 7.98 18.00
CA PHE A 78 -1.06 8.63 18.26
C PHE A 78 -1.51 8.46 19.72
N ASP A 79 -1.40 7.23 20.24
CA ASP A 79 -1.66 6.90 21.64
C ASP A 79 -0.83 5.66 21.99
N GLU A 80 -0.02 5.79 23.04
CA GLU A 80 0.92 4.76 23.45
C GLU A 80 0.21 3.51 24.02
N HIS A 81 -1.02 3.66 24.54
CA HIS A 81 -1.71 2.62 25.30
C HIS A 81 -2.90 2.02 24.56
N HIS A 82 -3.58 2.79 23.72
CA HIS A 82 -4.76 2.34 22.98
C HIS A 82 -4.71 2.76 21.51
N VAL A 83 -4.68 1.79 20.60
CA VAL A 83 -4.68 2.07 19.16
C VAL A 83 -6.10 1.98 18.64
N ASP A 84 -6.62 3.06 18.05
CA ASP A 84 -7.85 3.08 17.24
C ASP A 84 -7.63 3.96 16.00
N ILE A 85 -7.14 3.34 14.93
CA ILE A 85 -6.61 4.02 13.75
C ILE A 85 -7.28 3.50 12.48
N THR A 86 -7.64 4.40 11.57
CA THR A 86 -7.93 4.05 10.18
C THR A 86 -6.64 4.15 9.37
N ALA A 87 -6.24 3.05 8.73
CA ALA A 87 -5.16 3.06 7.75
C ALA A 87 -5.76 3.09 6.34
N GLU A 88 -5.46 4.13 5.57
CA GLU A 88 -5.77 4.25 4.15
C GLU A 88 -4.51 3.90 3.35
N ILE A 89 -4.57 2.80 2.61
CA ILE A 89 -3.48 2.26 1.80
C ILE A 89 -3.73 2.64 0.36
N SER A 90 -2.72 3.21 -0.30
CA SER A 90 -2.81 3.57 -1.72
C SER A 90 -1.55 3.21 -2.49
N ILE A 91 -1.75 2.83 -3.74
CA ILE A 91 -0.70 2.55 -4.71
C ILE A 91 -0.98 3.40 -5.94
N GLN A 92 0.04 4.09 -6.42
CA GLN A 92 0.02 4.79 -7.69
C GLN A 92 1.29 4.45 -8.46
N SER A 93 1.13 4.16 -9.76
CA SER A 93 2.25 3.84 -10.62
C SER A 93 1.97 4.26 -12.06
N GLY A 94 3.01 4.70 -12.76
CA GLY A 94 3.03 4.61 -14.21
C GLY A 94 2.99 3.13 -14.63
N ALA A 95 2.30 2.86 -15.72
CA ALA A 95 2.16 1.53 -16.29
C ALA A 95 2.09 1.63 -17.82
N LYS A 96 2.17 0.48 -18.50
CA LYS A 96 1.89 0.39 -19.94
C LYS A 96 0.76 -0.58 -20.22
N SER A 97 -0.11 -0.22 -21.15
CA SER A 97 -1.19 -1.08 -21.62
C SER A 97 -1.39 -0.83 -23.12
N ASP A 98 -1.41 -1.91 -23.91
CA ASP A 98 -1.46 -1.86 -25.38
C ASP A 98 -0.42 -0.89 -26.00
N GLY A 99 0.79 -0.87 -25.44
CA GLY A 99 1.90 -0.02 -25.90
C GLY A 99 1.78 1.46 -25.51
N ARG A 100 0.74 1.86 -24.78
CA ARG A 100 0.53 3.24 -24.31
C ARG A 100 0.86 3.36 -22.83
N GLU A 101 1.43 4.49 -22.46
CA GLU A 101 1.62 4.84 -21.06
C GLU A 101 0.29 5.24 -20.42
N ILE A 102 0.03 4.68 -19.25
CA ILE A 102 -1.15 4.97 -18.44
C ILE A 102 -0.71 5.19 -16.98
N GLN A 103 -1.58 5.80 -16.20
CA GLN A 103 -1.45 5.87 -14.75
C GLN A 103 -2.44 4.91 -14.12
N VAL A 104 -1.97 4.07 -13.21
CA VAL A 104 -2.84 3.23 -12.38
C VAL A 104 -2.85 3.74 -10.96
N LYS A 105 -4.02 3.65 -10.32
CA LYS A 105 -4.20 3.94 -8.91
C LYS A 105 -5.13 2.89 -8.30
N GLY A 106 -4.78 2.42 -7.12
CA GLY A 106 -5.62 1.57 -6.29
C GLY A 106 -5.55 2.02 -4.84
N SER A 107 -6.62 1.80 -4.09
CA SER A 107 -6.65 2.10 -2.66
C SER A 107 -7.57 1.14 -1.92
N GLY A 108 -7.28 0.97 -0.63
CA GLY A 108 -8.11 0.25 0.32
C GLY A 108 -7.94 0.84 1.71
N SER A 109 -8.81 0.49 2.63
CA SER A 109 -8.70 0.92 4.02
C SER A 109 -8.93 -0.24 4.97
N LEU A 110 -8.32 -0.13 6.15
CA LEU A 110 -8.51 -1.06 7.25
C LEU A 110 -8.55 -0.28 8.57
N THR A 111 -9.31 -0.81 9.54
CA THR A 111 -9.33 -0.28 10.91
C THR A 111 -8.42 -1.14 11.77
N ILE A 112 -7.53 -0.50 12.52
CA ILE A 112 -6.59 -1.12 13.45
C ILE A 112 -7.03 -0.76 14.85
N VAL A 113 -7.45 -1.75 15.63
CA VAL A 113 -7.83 -1.56 17.03
C VAL A 113 -6.96 -2.45 17.90
N SER A 114 -6.37 -1.91 18.97
CA SER A 114 -5.68 -2.72 19.98
C SER A 114 -6.66 -3.64 20.68
N ALA A 115 -6.31 -4.92 20.82
CA ALA A 115 -7.11 -5.86 21.61
C ALA A 115 -7.23 -5.36 23.06
N GLU A 116 -8.43 -5.44 23.65
CA GLU A 116 -8.60 -5.18 25.07
C GLU A 116 -7.71 -6.12 25.89
N PRO A 117 -7.05 -5.63 26.95
CA PRO A 117 -6.28 -6.50 27.82
C PRO A 117 -7.23 -7.53 28.44
N LYS A 118 -6.92 -8.82 28.25
CA LYS A 118 -7.58 -9.89 29.02
C LYS A 118 -7.31 -9.62 30.51
N ARG A 119 -8.38 -9.35 31.25
CA ARG A 119 -8.37 -9.26 32.72
C ARG A 119 -7.97 -10.58 33.35
#